data_AF-A0A9X4M488-F1
#
_entry.id   AF-A0A9X4M488-F1
#
_cell.length_a   1.000
_cell.length_b   1.000
_cell.length_c   1.000
_cell.angle_alpha   90.00
_cell.angle_beta   90.00
_cell.angle_gamma   90.00
#
_symmetry.space_group_name_H-M   'P 1'
#
loop_
_entity.id
_entity.type
_entity.pdbx_description
1 polymer ?
#
loop_
_entity_poly.entity_id
_entity_poly.type
_entity_poly.pdbx_seq_one_letter_code
_entity_poly.pdbx_strand_id
1 'polypeptide(L)'
;RALCCAGCLKNTQLTRVRAPFQSPTRHRVGQRHAPTNCEEPAIQGGLQFQAAPQGVDQLLGIEQRSYNHAIQALSESLQVSAEWTSYSHLATELTETSRRELREARKRLRILLSPTAVDKYEPTRMARREDYRRCQLDSVIDDLTHFTKEYAIAFKRVDEMIDWVSLRVLGQLVVYGQPALIADAREVEREGTRISFHSNSHLPRTALVQVDHPLVPELAFVTGMSFHFDELGTNITEFKAEALAGSMGLFHLDPMPKADS
;
A
#
# COMPACT_ATOMS: atom_id res chain seq x y z
N ARG A 1 -16.86 -24.38 8.72
CA ARG A 1 -15.41 -24.63 8.89
C ARG A 1 -14.97 -23.87 10.13
N ALA A 2 -15.11 -24.51 11.28
CA ALA A 2 -14.85 -23.96 12.60
C ALA A 2 -13.69 -24.77 13.20
N LEU A 3 -12.57 -24.11 13.49
CA LEU A 3 -11.43 -24.63 14.26
C LEU A 3 -10.43 -23.49 14.44
N CYS A 4 -10.66 -22.62 15.44
CA CYS A 4 -9.63 -21.73 16.01
C CYS A 4 -10.14 -21.09 17.32
N CYS A 5 -10.52 -21.90 18.31
CA CYS A 5 -10.85 -21.41 19.66
C CYS A 5 -10.58 -22.44 20.77
N ALA A 6 -9.55 -23.28 20.61
CA ALA A 6 -9.14 -24.25 21.63
C ALA A 6 -7.71 -23.95 22.08
N GLY A 7 -7.56 -22.96 22.96
CA GLY A 7 -6.24 -22.53 23.42
C GLY A 7 -6.24 -21.68 24.68
N CYS A 8 -7.22 -21.86 25.57
CA CYS A 8 -7.22 -21.20 26.88
C CYS A 8 -7.74 -22.19 27.93
N LEU A 9 -6.81 -22.77 28.70
CA LEU A 9 -6.93 -23.25 30.10
C LEU A 9 -6.00 -24.45 30.34
N LYS A 10 -4.90 -24.24 31.09
CA LYS A 10 -4.63 -24.96 32.35
C LYS A 10 -3.38 -24.43 33.05
N ASN A 11 -3.49 -24.47 34.37
CA ASN A 11 -2.73 -23.76 35.39
C ASN A 11 -1.82 -24.76 36.15
N THR A 12 -0.73 -24.24 36.73
CA THR A 12 -0.08 -24.65 38.01
C THR A 12 0.67 -25.98 38.20
N GLN A 13 1.96 -25.83 38.61
CA GLN A 13 2.69 -26.40 39.78
C GLN A 13 3.85 -27.42 39.58
N LEU A 14 4.98 -27.04 40.22
CA LEU A 14 6.10 -27.83 40.82
C LEU A 14 7.07 -28.56 39.87
N THR A 15 8.41 -28.50 40.01
CA THR A 15 9.21 -28.70 41.24
C THR A 15 10.66 -28.17 41.10
N ARG A 16 11.24 -27.74 42.23
CA ARG A 16 12.67 -27.38 42.43
C ARG A 16 13.58 -28.60 42.41
N VAL A 17 14.79 -28.48 41.83
CA VAL A 17 16.03 -29.12 42.31
C VAL A 17 17.22 -28.14 42.12
N ARG A 18 18.00 -27.95 43.19
CA ARG A 18 19.29 -27.22 43.29
C ARG A 18 20.41 -28.27 43.11
N ALA A 19 21.46 -28.10 42.30
CA ALA A 19 22.75 -27.37 42.51
C ALA A 19 23.86 -28.18 41.75
N PRO A 20 25.16 -27.80 41.73
CA PRO A 20 25.80 -26.49 41.50
C PRO A 20 26.90 -26.56 40.37
N PHE A 21 27.62 -25.44 40.21
CA PHE A 21 29.06 -25.35 39.84
C PHE A 21 29.48 -24.89 38.42
N GLN A 22 30.33 -23.84 38.44
CA GLN A 22 31.32 -23.32 37.46
C GLN A 22 30.90 -22.29 36.40
N SER A 23 31.36 -21.05 36.63
CA SER A 23 31.72 -20.01 35.64
C SER A 23 33.23 -19.70 35.86
N PRO A 24 33.97 -18.97 34.99
CA PRO A 24 33.54 -18.24 33.80
C PRO A 24 34.47 -18.38 32.56
N THR A 25 33.92 -18.24 31.36
CA THR A 25 34.71 -17.81 30.18
C THR A 25 33.98 -16.66 29.50
N ARG A 26 34.60 -15.48 29.58
CA ARG A 26 34.17 -14.24 28.94
C ARG A 26 34.34 -14.38 27.42
N HIS A 27 33.23 -14.45 26.69
CA HIS A 27 33.21 -13.98 25.30
C HIS A 27 32.22 -12.81 25.18
N ARG A 28 32.77 -11.73 24.63
CA ARG A 28 32.16 -10.42 24.40
C ARG A 28 31.01 -10.59 23.40
N VAL A 29 29.77 -10.60 23.90
CA VAL A 29 28.56 -10.53 23.07
C VAL A 29 28.36 -9.08 22.67
N GLY A 30 28.39 -8.82 21.37
CA GLY A 30 28.03 -7.53 20.78
C GLY A 30 26.63 -7.13 21.22
N GLN A 31 26.51 -5.90 21.72
CA GLN A 31 25.24 -5.27 22.02
C GLN A 31 24.41 -5.21 20.74
N ARG A 32 23.44 -6.11 20.60
CA ARG A 32 22.32 -5.91 19.69
C ARG A 32 21.43 -4.87 20.36
N HIS A 33 21.44 -3.64 19.83
CA HIS A 33 20.40 -2.69 20.16
C HIS A 33 19.05 -3.33 19.80
N ALA A 34 18.18 -3.46 20.79
CA ALA A 34 16.78 -3.75 20.56
C ALA A 34 16.21 -2.67 19.62
N PRO A 35 15.33 -3.00 18.66
CA PRO A 35 14.64 -1.97 17.90
C PRO A 35 13.86 -1.12 18.89
N THR A 36 14.32 0.11 19.09
CA THR A 36 13.62 1.12 19.87
C THR A 36 12.29 1.38 19.20
N ASN A 37 11.21 1.34 20.00
CA ASN A 37 9.85 1.71 19.65
C ASN A 37 9.77 3.18 19.22
N CYS A 38 10.30 3.53 18.04
CA CYS A 38 10.26 4.90 17.52
C CYS A 38 8.84 5.29 17.05
N GLU A 39 7.95 4.32 16.84
CA GLU A 39 6.61 4.53 16.29
C GLU A 39 5.60 5.06 17.33
N GLU A 40 5.68 4.61 18.58
CA GLU A 40 4.74 4.99 19.65
C GLU A 40 4.74 6.49 19.98
N PRO A 41 5.90 7.15 20.22
CA PRO A 41 5.93 8.59 20.47
C PRO A 41 5.60 9.40 19.21
N ALA A 42 5.90 8.88 18.02
CA ALA A 42 5.60 9.54 16.75
C ALA A 42 4.08 9.61 16.48
N ILE A 43 3.37 8.51 16.72
CA ILE A 43 1.91 8.42 16.55
C ILE A 43 1.17 9.21 17.64
N GLN A 44 1.67 9.21 18.88
CA GLN A 44 1.11 10.01 19.98
C GLN A 44 1.37 11.52 19.81
N GLY A 45 2.47 11.90 19.14
CA GLY A 45 2.79 13.29 18.80
C GLY A 45 1.95 13.87 17.65
N GLY A 46 1.06 13.07 17.05
CA GLY A 46 0.18 13.51 15.97
C GLY A 46 0.93 13.82 14.67
N LEU A 47 2.12 13.25 14.44
CA LEU A 47 2.91 13.46 13.22
C LEU A 47 2.14 13.06 11.95
N GLN A 48 1.24 12.09 12.04
CA GLN A 48 0.33 11.69 10.95
C GLN A 48 -0.68 12.78 10.56
N PHE A 49 -0.88 13.78 11.42
CA PHE A 49 -1.77 14.93 11.16
C PHE A 49 -0.99 16.21 10.85
N GLN A 50 0.35 16.18 10.93
CA GLN A 50 1.16 17.31 10.52
C GLN A 50 1.23 17.32 8.99
N ALA A 51 1.09 18.51 8.40
CA ALA A 51 1.38 18.68 6.99
C ALA A 51 2.80 18.16 6.72
N ALA A 52 3.00 17.48 5.59
CA ALA A 52 4.33 17.04 5.18
C ALA A 52 5.31 18.23 5.29
N PRO A 53 6.50 18.03 5.90
CA PRO A 53 7.49 19.10 5.99
C PRO A 53 7.71 19.75 4.62
N GLN A 54 7.82 21.09 4.61
CA GLN A 54 8.05 21.82 3.37
C GLN A 54 9.32 21.30 2.67
N GLY A 55 9.24 21.05 1.36
CA GLY A 55 10.35 20.54 0.56
C GLY A 55 10.46 19.02 0.51
N VAL A 56 9.57 18.24 1.15
CA VAL A 56 9.51 16.78 0.96
C VAL A 56 9.11 16.43 -0.47
N ASP A 57 8.22 17.21 -1.07
CA ASP A 57 7.89 17.18 -2.48
C ASP A 57 9.11 17.42 -3.37
N GLN A 58 9.93 18.43 -3.05
CA GLN A 58 11.18 18.71 -3.78
C GLN A 58 12.24 17.63 -3.56
N LEU A 59 12.37 17.11 -2.34
CA LEU A 59 13.31 16.05 -1.98
C LEU A 59 12.97 14.73 -2.68
N LEU A 60 11.68 14.44 -2.83
CA LEU A 60 11.19 13.24 -3.50
C LEU A 60 10.95 13.46 -5.01
N GLY A 61 11.17 14.67 -5.53
CA GLY A 61 10.95 15.02 -6.93
C GLY A 61 9.48 14.97 -7.37
N ILE A 62 8.54 15.12 -6.42
CA ILE A 62 7.10 15.04 -6.65
C ILE A 62 6.60 16.41 -7.09
N GLU A 63 6.12 16.54 -8.33
CA GLU A 63 5.39 17.73 -8.74
C GLU A 63 4.01 17.76 -8.08
N GLN A 64 3.71 18.84 -7.35
CA GLN A 64 2.46 18.99 -6.59
C GLN A 64 1.18 18.89 -7.46
N ARG A 65 1.27 19.26 -8.75
CA ARG A 65 0.18 19.08 -9.73
C ARG A 65 -0.03 17.61 -10.11
N SER A 66 1.05 16.83 -10.20
CA SER A 66 1.02 15.39 -10.50
C SER A 66 0.35 14.61 -9.35
N TYR A 67 0.60 15.00 -8.10
CA TYR A 67 -0.01 14.40 -6.91
C TYR A 67 -1.54 14.49 -6.87
N ASN A 68 -2.09 15.68 -7.10
CA ASN A 68 -3.55 15.87 -7.08
C ASN A 68 -4.24 15.12 -8.21
N HIS A 69 -3.62 15.08 -9.40
CA HIS A 69 -4.14 14.33 -10.54
C HIS A 69 -4.11 12.82 -10.27
N ALA A 70 -3.02 12.32 -9.66
CA ALA A 70 -2.92 10.92 -9.25
C ALA A 70 -3.99 10.52 -8.23
N ILE A 71 -4.24 11.34 -7.21
CA ILE A 71 -5.31 11.11 -6.24
C ILE A 71 -6.68 11.12 -6.92
N GLN A 72 -6.92 12.07 -7.81
CA GLN A 72 -8.20 12.17 -8.51
C GLN A 72 -8.43 10.94 -9.39
N ALA A 73 -7.47 10.56 -10.22
CA ALA A 73 -7.55 9.37 -11.07
C ALA A 73 -7.75 8.09 -10.25
N LEU A 74 -7.09 8.00 -9.10
CA LEU A 74 -7.24 6.88 -8.16
C LEU A 74 -8.65 6.84 -7.56
N SER A 75 -9.17 7.98 -7.12
CA SER A 75 -10.53 8.12 -6.60
C SER A 75 -11.58 7.71 -7.63
N GLU A 76 -11.45 8.20 -8.87
CA GLU A 76 -12.34 7.84 -9.98
C GLU A 76 -12.29 6.33 -10.27
N SER A 77 -11.10 5.73 -10.24
CA SER A 77 -10.92 4.29 -10.43
C SER A 77 -11.53 3.46 -9.30
N LEU A 78 -11.39 3.92 -8.05
CA LEU A 78 -12.00 3.27 -6.88
C LEU A 78 -13.53 3.30 -6.95
N GLN A 79 -14.12 4.39 -7.44
CA GLN A 79 -15.58 4.52 -7.55
C GLN A 79 -16.22 3.52 -8.52
N VAL A 80 -15.50 3.11 -9.57
CA VAL A 80 -15.98 2.11 -10.55
C VAL A 80 -15.60 0.67 -10.18
N SER A 81 -14.89 0.46 -9.08
CA SER A 81 -14.55 -0.89 -8.61
C SER A 81 -15.80 -1.70 -8.22
N ALA A 82 -15.70 -3.03 -8.32
CA ALA A 82 -16.78 -3.93 -7.97
C ALA A 82 -17.10 -3.85 -6.46
N GLU A 83 -16.08 -3.70 -5.63
CA GLU A 83 -16.17 -3.55 -4.18
C GLU A 83 -16.93 -2.28 -3.81
N TRP A 84 -16.57 -1.14 -4.41
CA TRP A 84 -17.25 0.13 -4.16
C TRP A 84 -18.69 0.12 -4.66
N THR A 85 -18.93 -0.43 -5.84
CA THR A 85 -20.27 -0.55 -6.42
C THR A 85 -21.17 -1.42 -5.52
N SER A 86 -20.67 -2.57 -5.08
CA SER A 86 -21.40 -3.47 -4.16
C SER A 86 -21.71 -2.79 -2.82
N TYR A 87 -20.73 -2.10 -2.23
CA TYR A 87 -20.94 -1.32 -1.01
C TYR A 87 -21.97 -0.21 -1.21
N SER A 88 -21.87 0.56 -2.28
CA SER A 88 -22.79 1.67 -2.56
C SER A 88 -24.23 1.19 -2.74
N HIS A 89 -24.43 0.04 -3.40
CA HIS A 89 -25.75 -0.57 -3.57
C HIS A 89 -26.35 -0.92 -2.21
N LEU A 90 -25.62 -1.67 -1.39
CA LEU A 90 -26.05 -2.06 -0.04
C LEU A 90 -26.30 -0.84 0.87
N ALA A 91 -25.51 0.23 0.71
CA ALA A 91 -25.70 1.47 1.45
C ALA A 91 -27.03 2.17 1.11
N THR A 92 -27.47 2.12 -0.14
CA THR A 92 -28.76 2.71 -0.57
C THR A 92 -29.96 1.92 -0.06
N GLU A 93 -29.81 0.60 0.09
CA GLU A 93 -30.86 -0.29 0.59
C GLU A 93 -30.93 -0.36 2.12
N LEU A 94 -30.07 0.38 2.84
CA LEU A 94 -30.00 0.32 4.29
C LEU A 94 -31.26 0.87 4.96
N THR A 95 -32.01 -0.03 5.59
CA THR A 95 -33.21 0.30 6.36
C THR A 95 -32.87 0.88 7.74
N GLU A 96 -33.83 1.56 8.38
CA GLU A 96 -33.64 2.11 9.74
C GLU A 96 -33.42 1.02 10.80
N THR A 97 -33.97 -0.18 10.60
CA THR A 97 -33.72 -1.33 11.46
C THR A 97 -32.27 -1.79 11.36
N SER A 98 -31.73 -1.93 10.15
CA SER A 98 -30.30 -2.22 9.93
C SER A 98 -29.39 -1.14 10.52
N ARG A 99 -29.74 0.14 10.38
CA ARG A 99 -29.00 1.25 11.02
C ARG A 99 -28.98 1.17 12.53
N ARG A 100 -30.10 0.77 13.15
CA ARG A 100 -30.19 0.56 14.60
C ARG A 100 -29.31 -0.60 15.04
N GLU A 101 -29.33 -1.70 14.30
CA GLU A 101 -28.51 -2.87 14.56
C GLU A 101 -27.01 -2.55 14.50
N LEU A 102 -26.56 -1.83 13.47
CA LEU A 102 -25.16 -1.36 13.37
C LEU A 102 -24.76 -0.46 14.53
N ARG A 103 -25.66 0.42 15.00
CA ARG A 103 -25.40 1.27 16.17
C ARG A 103 -25.22 0.44 17.44
N GLU A 104 -26.03 -0.58 17.65
CA GLU A 104 -25.88 -1.49 18.79
C GLU A 104 -24.60 -2.34 18.68
N ALA A 105 -24.27 -2.84 17.49
CA ALA A 105 -23.01 -3.52 17.23
C ALA A 105 -21.79 -2.63 17.54
N ARG A 106 -21.82 -1.36 17.11
CA ARG A 106 -20.78 -0.38 17.44
C ARG A 106 -20.66 -0.15 18.95
N LYS A 107 -21.77 -0.07 19.68
CA LYS A 107 -21.75 0.06 21.16
C LYS A 107 -21.08 -1.16 21.80
N ARG A 108 -21.38 -2.37 21.34
CA ARG A 108 -20.76 -3.61 21.83
C ARG A 108 -19.26 -3.61 21.55
N LEU A 109 -18.84 -3.29 20.32
CA LEU A 109 -17.44 -3.20 19.95
C LEU A 109 -16.66 -2.19 20.81
N ARG A 110 -17.25 -1.03 21.12
CA ARG A 110 -16.62 -0.04 22.00
C ARG A 110 -16.27 -0.60 23.39
N ILE A 111 -17.08 -1.51 23.91
CA ILE A 111 -16.84 -2.17 25.19
C ILE A 111 -15.74 -3.23 25.04
N LEU A 112 -15.88 -4.11 24.04
CA LEU A 112 -14.95 -5.23 23.76
C LEU A 112 -13.54 -4.76 23.39
N LEU A 113 -13.45 -3.60 22.72
CA LEU A 113 -12.21 -2.98 22.25
C LEU A 113 -11.79 -1.77 23.09
N SER A 114 -12.34 -1.63 24.30
CA SER A 114 -11.87 -0.60 25.23
C SER A 114 -10.38 -0.80 25.53
N PRO A 115 -9.58 0.28 25.75
CA PRO A 115 -8.15 0.16 26.05
C PRO A 115 -7.89 -0.84 27.18
N THR A 116 -8.68 -0.77 28.24
CA THR A 116 -8.62 -1.70 29.38
C THR A 116 -8.84 -3.17 28.97
N ALA A 117 -9.76 -3.45 28.06
CA ALA A 117 -10.02 -4.82 27.59
C ALA A 117 -8.89 -5.35 26.71
N VAL A 118 -8.37 -4.51 25.81
CA VAL A 118 -7.25 -4.86 24.93
C VAL A 118 -5.97 -5.09 25.75
N ASP A 119 -5.66 -4.20 26.69
CA ASP A 119 -4.46 -4.30 27.54
C ASP A 119 -4.52 -5.50 28.49
N LYS A 120 -5.73 -5.85 28.97
CA LYS A 120 -5.96 -7.07 29.75
C LYS A 120 -5.71 -8.33 28.93
N TYR A 121 -6.03 -8.32 27.63
CA TYR A 121 -5.77 -9.45 26.74
C TYR A 121 -4.28 -9.58 26.39
N GLU A 122 -3.65 -8.50 25.94
CA GLU A 122 -2.23 -8.46 25.61
C GLU A 122 -1.67 -7.05 25.85
N PRO A 123 -0.78 -6.86 26.83
CA PRO A 123 -0.29 -5.53 27.19
C PRO A 123 0.82 -4.99 26.28
N THR A 124 1.56 -5.86 25.56
CA THR A 124 2.82 -5.44 24.93
C THR A 124 2.89 -5.70 23.42
N ARG A 125 2.37 -6.83 22.95
CA ARG A 125 2.58 -7.27 21.57
C ARG A 125 1.53 -6.67 20.64
N MET A 126 1.89 -5.62 19.90
CA MET A 126 0.99 -4.92 18.98
C MET A 126 0.31 -5.84 17.96
N ALA A 127 1.04 -6.80 17.37
CA ALA A 127 0.45 -7.77 16.43
C ALA A 127 -0.69 -8.58 17.06
N ARG A 128 -0.51 -9.07 18.29
CA ARG A 128 -1.55 -9.84 19.00
C ARG A 128 -2.72 -8.96 19.45
N ARG A 129 -2.47 -7.70 19.81
CA ARG A 129 -3.54 -6.73 20.10
C ARG A 129 -4.38 -6.48 18.84
N GLU A 130 -3.75 -6.41 17.69
CA GLU A 130 -4.43 -6.27 16.40
C GLU A 130 -5.24 -7.51 16.02
N ASP A 131 -4.66 -8.71 16.18
CA ASP A 131 -5.40 -9.97 15.99
C ASP A 131 -6.64 -10.03 16.88
N TYR A 132 -6.52 -9.64 18.16
CA TYR A 132 -7.66 -9.54 19.07
C TYR A 132 -8.74 -8.59 18.55
N ARG A 133 -8.36 -7.38 18.09
CA ARG A 133 -9.32 -6.40 17.55
C ARG A 133 -10.07 -6.98 16.35
N ARG A 134 -9.35 -7.61 15.42
CA ARG A 134 -9.92 -8.27 14.24
C ARG A 134 -10.87 -9.39 14.63
N CYS A 135 -10.48 -10.27 15.56
CA CYS A 135 -11.34 -11.34 16.04
C CYS A 135 -12.63 -10.82 16.69
N GLN A 136 -12.56 -9.77 17.51
CA GLN A 136 -13.76 -9.19 18.12
C GLN A 136 -14.65 -8.51 17.07
N LEU A 137 -14.07 -7.83 16.09
CA LEU A 137 -14.79 -7.23 14.97
C LEU A 137 -15.54 -8.31 14.16
N ASP A 138 -14.83 -9.36 13.74
CA ASP A 138 -15.41 -10.45 12.95
C ASP A 138 -16.52 -11.17 13.72
N SER A 139 -16.31 -11.43 15.02
CA SER A 139 -17.33 -12.01 15.89
C SER A 139 -18.60 -11.15 15.98
N VAL A 140 -18.47 -9.83 16.10
CA VAL A 140 -19.64 -8.94 16.17
C VAL A 140 -20.35 -8.85 14.80
N ILE A 141 -19.60 -8.87 13.70
CA ILE A 141 -20.17 -8.90 12.35
C ILE A 141 -20.94 -10.22 12.13
N ASP A 142 -20.43 -11.33 12.65
CA ASP A 142 -21.08 -12.64 12.53
C ASP A 142 -22.44 -12.71 13.24
N ASP A 143 -22.64 -11.91 14.29
CA ASP A 143 -23.88 -11.81 15.05
C ASP A 143 -24.96 -10.93 14.40
N LEU A 144 -24.63 -10.21 13.31
CA LEU A 144 -25.57 -9.34 12.60
C LEU A 144 -26.58 -10.15 11.77
N THR A 145 -27.77 -9.60 11.57
CA THR A 145 -28.72 -10.13 10.58
C THR A 145 -28.11 -10.13 9.18
N HIS A 146 -28.57 -11.04 8.33
CA HIS A 146 -27.96 -11.33 7.03
C HIS A 146 -27.67 -10.07 6.19
N PHE A 147 -28.66 -9.20 5.99
CA PHE A 147 -28.47 -7.97 5.20
C PHE A 147 -27.50 -6.98 5.86
N THR A 148 -27.63 -6.75 7.17
CA THR A 148 -26.73 -5.87 7.93
C THR A 148 -25.29 -6.39 7.93
N LYS A 149 -25.13 -7.71 7.97
CA LYS A 149 -23.85 -8.42 7.86
C LYS A 149 -23.22 -8.22 6.48
N GLU A 150 -23.98 -8.39 5.40
CA GLU A 150 -23.50 -8.19 4.04
C GLU A 150 -23.00 -6.76 3.83
N TYR A 151 -23.75 -5.76 4.32
CA TYR A 151 -23.29 -4.37 4.32
C TYR A 151 -21.97 -4.18 5.08
N ALA A 152 -21.85 -4.73 6.30
CA ALA A 152 -20.63 -4.62 7.10
C ALA A 152 -19.42 -5.28 6.43
N ILE A 153 -19.62 -6.43 5.77
CA ILE A 153 -18.58 -7.11 5.00
C ILE A 153 -18.18 -6.29 3.77
N ALA A 154 -19.14 -5.72 3.04
CA ALA A 154 -18.86 -4.86 1.89
C ALA A 154 -18.07 -3.62 2.30
N PHE A 155 -18.42 -2.99 3.43
CA PHE A 155 -17.65 -1.88 3.99
C PHE A 155 -16.22 -2.29 4.33
N LYS A 156 -16.02 -3.45 4.99
CA LYS A 156 -14.68 -3.99 5.29
C LYS A 156 -13.84 -4.19 4.02
N ARG A 157 -14.43 -4.70 2.94
CA ARG A 157 -13.72 -4.88 1.65
C ARG A 157 -13.30 -3.56 1.03
N VAL A 158 -14.15 -2.54 1.10
CA VAL A 158 -13.81 -1.19 0.63
C VAL A 158 -12.68 -0.59 1.46
N ASP A 159 -12.73 -0.71 2.78
CA ASP A 159 -11.68 -0.26 3.70
C ASP A 159 -10.33 -0.93 3.39
N GLU A 160 -10.33 -2.27 3.26
CA GLU A 160 -9.15 -3.04 2.85
C GLU A 160 -8.63 -2.60 1.48
N MET A 161 -9.50 -2.39 0.49
CA MET A 161 -9.11 -1.90 -0.83
C MET A 161 -8.46 -0.51 -0.75
N ILE A 162 -9.02 0.43 0.02
CA ILE A 162 -8.45 1.76 0.22
C ILE A 162 -7.06 1.66 0.85
N ASP A 163 -6.90 0.85 1.89
CA ASP A 163 -5.61 0.63 2.55
C ASP A 163 -4.57 0.06 1.58
N TRP A 164 -4.96 -0.97 0.83
CA TRP A 164 -4.10 -1.61 -0.17
C TRP A 164 -3.63 -0.62 -1.24
N VAL A 165 -4.55 0.16 -1.77
CA VAL A 165 -4.27 1.15 -2.82
C VAL A 165 -3.44 2.31 -2.26
N SER A 166 -3.74 2.80 -1.06
CA SER A 166 -3.00 3.88 -0.41
C SER A 166 -1.56 3.47 -0.10
N LEU A 167 -1.33 2.24 0.36
CA LEU A 167 -0.01 1.76 0.71
C LEU A 167 0.83 1.35 -0.51
N ARG A 168 0.21 0.76 -1.54
CA ARG A 168 0.96 0.18 -2.67
C ARG A 168 0.94 1.01 -3.94
N VAL A 169 -0.17 1.66 -4.25
CA VAL A 169 -0.39 2.33 -5.53
C VAL A 169 -0.13 3.82 -5.42
N LEU A 170 -0.65 4.48 -4.37
CA LEU A 170 -0.47 5.92 -4.21
C LEU A 170 1.01 6.29 -4.10
N GLY A 171 1.79 5.56 -3.30
CA GLY A 171 3.25 5.79 -3.22
C GLY A 171 3.96 5.66 -4.56
N GLN A 172 3.54 4.70 -5.40
CA GLN A 172 4.10 4.54 -6.75
C GLN A 172 3.66 5.66 -7.70
N LEU A 173 2.39 6.05 -7.69
CA LEU A 173 1.89 7.16 -8.50
C LEU A 173 2.49 8.50 -8.08
N VAL A 174 2.75 8.68 -6.79
CA VAL A 174 3.43 9.87 -6.25
C VAL A 174 4.87 9.93 -6.73
N VAL A 175 5.60 8.81 -6.66
CA VAL A 175 7.03 8.75 -6.99
C VAL A 175 7.28 8.73 -8.51
N TYR A 176 6.43 8.03 -9.27
CA TYR A 176 6.65 7.79 -10.70
C TYR A 176 5.72 8.60 -11.61
N GLY A 177 4.66 9.20 -11.06
CA GLY A 177 3.64 9.91 -11.83
C GLY A 177 2.72 8.99 -12.62
N GLN A 178 1.94 9.58 -13.53
CA GLN A 178 1.23 8.82 -14.56
C GLN A 178 2.20 8.37 -15.64
N PRO A 179 1.99 7.19 -16.26
CA PRO A 179 2.83 6.79 -17.36
C PRO A 179 2.75 7.79 -18.52
N ALA A 180 3.89 8.09 -19.14
CA ALA A 180 3.97 8.94 -20.32
C ALA A 180 3.99 8.09 -21.60
N LEU A 181 3.19 8.46 -22.60
CA LEU A 181 3.21 7.80 -23.91
C LEU A 181 4.39 8.30 -24.75
N ILE A 182 5.25 7.38 -25.17
CA ILE A 182 6.38 7.62 -26.07
C ILE A 182 6.00 7.18 -27.48
N ALA A 183 5.46 8.11 -28.25
CA ALA A 183 5.01 7.88 -29.63
C ALA A 183 6.14 7.97 -30.67
N ASP A 184 7.31 8.51 -30.29
CA ASP A 184 8.44 8.74 -31.19
C ASP A 184 9.58 7.74 -31.01
N ALA A 185 9.33 6.63 -30.30
CA ALA A 185 10.34 5.63 -30.01
C ALA A 185 10.90 4.99 -31.30
N ARG A 186 12.23 4.93 -31.38
CA ARG A 186 12.99 4.31 -32.48
C ARG A 186 13.94 3.28 -31.93
N GLU A 187 14.40 2.38 -32.79
CA GLU A 187 15.40 1.35 -32.44
C GLU A 187 15.01 0.60 -31.16
N VAL A 188 13.73 0.20 -31.09
CA VAL A 188 13.18 -0.48 -29.93
C VAL A 188 13.68 -1.92 -29.92
N GLU A 189 14.45 -2.27 -28.91
CA GLU A 189 14.94 -3.62 -28.67
C GLU A 189 14.40 -4.15 -27.34
N ARG A 190 14.14 -5.46 -27.29
CA ARG A 190 13.67 -6.13 -26.08
C ARG A 190 14.43 -7.42 -25.84
N GLU A 191 14.99 -7.54 -24.65
CA GLU A 191 15.64 -8.75 -24.13
C GLU A 191 14.96 -9.17 -22.82
N GLY A 192 13.99 -10.07 -22.91
CA GLY A 192 13.18 -10.48 -21.74
C GLY A 192 12.35 -9.32 -21.19
N THR A 193 12.67 -8.89 -19.95
CA THR A 193 12.06 -7.71 -19.32
C THR A 193 12.81 -6.42 -19.64
N ARG A 194 14.02 -6.48 -20.20
CA ARG A 194 14.79 -5.27 -20.51
C ARG A 194 14.42 -4.73 -21.87
N ILE A 195 14.28 -3.42 -21.94
CA ILE A 195 13.92 -2.69 -23.15
C ILE A 195 14.95 -1.57 -23.34
N SER A 196 15.39 -1.38 -24.57
CA SER A 196 16.11 -0.18 -25.00
C SER A 196 15.37 0.49 -26.14
N PHE A 197 15.36 1.81 -26.16
CA PHE A 197 14.77 2.59 -27.25
C PHE A 197 15.39 3.99 -27.32
N HIS A 198 15.37 4.58 -28.51
CA HIS A 198 15.73 5.97 -28.74
C HIS A 198 14.49 6.84 -28.77
N SER A 199 14.51 7.99 -28.11
CA SER A 199 13.44 8.98 -28.18
C SER A 199 14.00 10.38 -27.93
N ASN A 200 13.36 11.40 -28.51
CA ASN A 200 13.70 12.78 -28.22
C ASN A 200 12.83 13.36 -27.09
N SER A 201 11.94 12.54 -26.51
CA SER A 201 11.08 12.93 -25.40
C SER A 201 11.90 13.22 -24.14
N HIS A 202 11.56 14.32 -23.46
CA HIS A 202 12.17 14.65 -22.17
C HIS A 202 11.54 13.81 -21.07
N LEU A 203 12.28 12.80 -20.59
CA LEU A 203 11.83 11.89 -19.54
C LEU A 203 12.69 12.00 -18.28
N PRO A 204 12.10 12.02 -17.08
CA PRO A 204 12.86 11.85 -15.86
C PRO A 204 13.46 10.44 -15.76
N ARG A 205 14.55 10.30 -15.00
CA ARG A 205 15.33 9.05 -14.86
C ARG A 205 14.56 7.90 -14.19
N THR A 206 13.37 8.17 -13.69
CA THR A 206 12.47 7.23 -13.00
C THR A 206 11.05 7.32 -13.57
N ALA A 207 10.91 7.67 -14.85
CA ALA A 207 9.62 7.75 -15.50
C ALA A 207 8.99 6.37 -15.67
N LEU A 208 7.68 6.29 -15.45
CA LEU A 208 6.87 5.21 -16.01
C LEU A 208 6.48 5.62 -17.44
N VAL A 209 6.67 4.72 -18.41
CA VAL A 209 6.39 5.02 -19.82
C VAL A 209 5.61 3.91 -20.49
N GLN A 210 4.79 4.27 -21.47
CA GLN A 210 4.24 3.35 -22.44
C GLN A 210 4.90 3.65 -23.78
N VAL A 211 5.57 2.66 -24.37
CA VAL A 211 6.18 2.82 -25.69
C VAL A 211 5.13 2.43 -26.72
N ASP A 212 4.83 3.31 -27.69
CA ASP A 212 3.90 2.99 -28.77
C ASP A 212 4.58 2.08 -29.80
N HIS A 213 4.90 0.85 -29.39
CA HIS A 213 5.61 -0.11 -30.20
C HIS A 213 5.16 -1.54 -29.89
N PRO A 214 4.86 -2.38 -30.90
CA PRO A 214 4.30 -3.73 -30.70
C PRO A 214 5.22 -4.69 -29.94
N LEU A 215 6.52 -4.41 -29.84
CA LEU A 215 7.47 -5.20 -29.03
C LEU A 215 7.31 -4.96 -27.52
N VAL A 216 6.70 -3.84 -27.13
CA VAL A 216 6.54 -3.39 -25.75
C VAL A 216 5.08 -2.97 -25.54
N PRO A 217 4.14 -3.92 -25.55
CA PRO A 217 2.73 -3.62 -25.28
C PRO A 217 2.48 -3.30 -23.79
N GLU A 218 3.44 -3.61 -22.91
CA GLU A 218 3.39 -3.30 -21.48
C GLU A 218 3.93 -1.90 -21.16
N LEU A 219 3.63 -1.39 -19.96
CA LEU A 219 4.37 -0.28 -19.39
C LEU A 219 5.82 -0.67 -19.11
N ALA A 220 6.71 0.30 -19.19
CA ALA A 220 8.12 0.14 -18.84
C ALA A 220 8.56 1.20 -17.82
N PHE A 221 9.40 0.80 -16.88
CA PHE A 221 10.03 1.70 -15.92
C PHE A 221 11.42 2.10 -16.43
N VAL A 222 11.66 3.39 -16.66
CA VAL A 222 12.98 3.88 -17.10
C VAL A 222 13.99 3.69 -15.96
N THR A 223 15.07 2.97 -16.25
CA THR A 223 16.16 2.66 -15.32
C THR A 223 17.46 3.37 -15.68
N GLY A 224 17.60 3.83 -16.93
CA GLY A 224 18.79 4.49 -17.42
C GLY A 224 18.53 5.37 -18.63
N MET A 225 19.39 6.36 -18.80
CA MET A 225 19.41 7.27 -19.94
C MET A 225 20.88 7.51 -20.32
N SER A 226 21.18 7.42 -21.62
CA SER A 226 22.48 7.71 -22.20
C SER A 226 22.30 8.73 -23.32
N PHE A 227 23.24 9.66 -23.44
CA PHE A 227 23.23 10.67 -24.49
C PHE A 227 24.39 10.38 -25.43
N HIS A 228 24.08 10.27 -26.72
CA HIS A 228 25.07 10.09 -27.78
C HIS A 228 24.93 11.23 -28.78
N PHE A 229 26.05 11.68 -29.32
CA PHE A 229 26.06 12.63 -30.44
C PHE A 229 26.47 11.86 -31.69
N ASP A 230 25.67 11.95 -32.75
CA ASP A 230 26.07 11.41 -34.04
C ASP A 230 27.18 12.27 -34.69
N GLU A 231 27.70 11.83 -35.83
CA GLU A 231 28.75 12.55 -36.58
C GLU A 231 28.30 13.93 -37.07
N LEU A 232 26.99 14.20 -37.10
CA LEU A 232 26.38 15.47 -37.48
C LEU A 232 26.09 16.38 -36.27
N GLY A 233 26.40 15.92 -35.05
CA GLY A 233 26.16 16.64 -33.81
C GLY A 233 24.70 16.57 -33.31
N THR A 234 23.87 15.71 -33.90
CA THR A 234 22.51 15.46 -33.44
C THR A 234 22.56 14.68 -32.12
N ASN A 235 21.84 15.17 -31.12
CA ASN A 235 21.69 14.46 -29.85
C ASN A 235 20.68 13.32 -30.02
N ILE A 236 21.12 12.10 -29.76
CA ILE A 236 20.30 10.90 -29.68
C ILE A 236 20.26 10.47 -28.22
N THR A 237 19.06 10.45 -27.63
CA THR A 237 18.87 9.98 -26.27
C THR A 237 18.42 8.53 -26.29
N GLU A 238 19.25 7.65 -25.73
CA GLU A 238 18.96 6.23 -25.52
C GLU A 238 18.40 6.02 -24.11
N PHE A 239 17.24 5.38 -24.03
CA PHE A 239 16.60 5.00 -22.79
C PHE A 239 16.71 3.49 -22.58
N LYS A 240 17.01 3.12 -21.33
CA LYS A 240 16.94 1.73 -20.85
C LYS A 240 15.80 1.63 -19.86
N ALA A 241 14.94 0.65 -20.05
CA ALA A 241 13.74 0.46 -19.24
C ALA A 241 13.50 -1.02 -18.92
N GLU A 242 12.67 -1.25 -17.90
CA GLU A 242 12.24 -2.59 -17.50
C GLU A 242 10.72 -2.73 -17.66
N ALA A 243 10.30 -3.71 -18.45
CA ALA A 243 8.90 -4.03 -18.73
C ALA A 243 8.21 -4.52 -17.46
N LEU A 244 7.06 -3.93 -17.16
CA LEU A 244 6.21 -4.32 -16.04
C LEU A 244 5.21 -5.36 -16.51
N ALA A 245 5.51 -6.63 -16.25
CA ALA A 245 4.64 -7.74 -16.65
C ALA A 245 3.21 -7.56 -16.11
N GLY A 246 2.21 -7.84 -16.96
CA GLY A 246 0.79 -7.74 -16.61
C GLY A 246 0.20 -6.33 -16.68
N SER A 247 0.96 -5.33 -17.17
CA SER A 247 0.48 -3.95 -17.33
C SER A 247 -0.11 -3.61 -18.71
N MET A 248 -0.20 -4.60 -19.60
CA MET A 248 -0.72 -4.41 -20.95
C MET A 248 -2.16 -3.91 -20.92
N GLY A 249 -2.42 -2.79 -21.62
CA GLY A 249 -3.76 -2.22 -21.78
C GLY A 249 -4.36 -1.59 -20.51
N LEU A 250 -3.55 -1.37 -19.47
CA LEU A 250 -4.03 -0.74 -18.23
C LEU A 250 -4.31 0.76 -18.38
N PHE A 251 -3.65 1.44 -19.33
CA PHE A 251 -3.78 2.87 -19.54
C PHE A 251 -4.12 3.18 -21.00
N HIS A 252 -5.01 4.14 -21.19
CA HIS A 252 -5.21 4.82 -22.46
C HIS A 252 -4.59 6.20 -22.30
N LEU A 253 -3.37 6.37 -22.84
CA LEU A 253 -2.58 7.58 -22.67
C LEU A 253 -2.66 8.43 -23.94
N ASP A 254 -2.78 9.73 -23.76
CA ASP A 254 -2.59 10.67 -24.85
C ASP A 254 -1.08 10.84 -25.12
N PRO A 255 -0.67 11.03 -26.39
CA PRO A 255 0.72 11.27 -26.74
C PRO A 255 1.23 12.55 -26.06
N MET A 256 2.45 12.50 -25.52
CA MET A 256 3.07 13.67 -24.93
C MET A 256 3.13 14.84 -25.93
N PRO A 257 2.80 16.07 -25.50
CA PRO A 257 2.95 17.24 -26.35
C PRO A 257 4.43 17.35 -26.75
N LYS A 258 4.69 17.45 -28.05
CA LYS A 258 6.04 17.70 -28.56
C LYS A 258 6.50 19.04 -27.98
N ALA A 259 7.69 19.07 -27.38
CA ALA A 259 8.28 20.33 -26.97
C ALA A 259 8.50 21.17 -28.23
N ASP A 260 7.75 22.26 -28.37
CA ASP A 260 8.01 23.27 -29.40
C ASP A 260 9.40 23.85 -29.12
N SER A 261 10.34 23.52 -30.01
CA SER A 261 11.73 23.97 -30.03
C SER A 261 11.86 25.44 -30.42
#